data_AF-A0A0R2NUE0-F1
#
_entry.id   AF-A0A0R2NUE0-F1
#
_cell.length_a   1.000
_cell.length_b   1.000
_cell.length_c   1.000
_cell.angle_alpha   90.00
_cell.angle_beta   90.00
_cell.angle_gamma   90.00
#
_symmetry.space_group_name_H-M   'P 1'
#
loop_
_entity.id
_entity.type
_entity.pdbx_description
1 polymer ?
#
loop_
_entity_poly.entity_id
_entity_poly.type
_entity_poly.pdbx_seq_one_letter_code
_entity_poly.pdbx_strand_id
1 'polypeptide(L)'
;MRRYANDFNNLENNFSRLSYMQHFGLPTRLLDVTTNALVALYFACQSHIDSKGNEADGIVTMFISNRTQNSDDYTYYSSRSDTVEILSTLALMDEAKKKTIYDSISSYNKKIDALLKEDKNHLYHSWYMDLVKQFPEGYYEQLSGESKKTYDSLNDIYNDINQSYEVQCLYHDIKRDTGYFADLINFRTLLHPFFVEPSLNNERLQAQSGFFLFEPYDGTSCSLESIHNDIDNKVSLYNRDSKPIKLVIPSGNKQQILKELDQSFEINQATLFPDKENVASYIKNNF
;
A
#
# COMPACT_ATOMS: atom_id res chain seq x y z
N MET A 1 18.23 15.32 -19.06
CA MET A 1 16.91 15.76 -18.56
C MET A 1 15.73 15.36 -19.46
N ARG A 2 15.74 15.63 -20.78
CA ARG A 2 14.61 15.28 -21.67
C ARG A 2 14.35 13.77 -21.91
N ARG A 3 15.36 12.89 -21.81
CA ARG A 3 15.19 11.43 -21.98
C ARG A 3 14.35 10.81 -20.85
N TYR A 4 14.75 11.03 -19.60
CA TYR A 4 14.03 10.51 -18.43
C TYR A 4 12.60 11.04 -18.29
N ALA A 5 12.33 12.27 -18.73
CA ALA A 5 10.97 12.81 -18.77
C ALA A 5 10.06 12.09 -19.77
N ASN A 6 10.61 11.62 -20.90
CA ASN A 6 9.85 10.84 -21.87
C ASN A 6 9.57 9.42 -21.35
N ASP A 7 10.55 8.81 -20.67
CA ASP A 7 10.37 7.49 -20.07
C ASP A 7 9.29 7.54 -18.97
N PHE A 8 9.28 8.59 -18.14
CA PHE A 8 8.27 8.83 -17.12
C PHE A 8 6.85 9.06 -17.69
N ASN A 9 6.75 9.84 -18.77
CA ASN A 9 5.46 10.12 -19.42
C ASN A 9 4.90 8.92 -20.19
N ASN A 10 5.76 7.98 -20.59
CA ASN A 10 5.37 6.76 -21.31
C ASN A 10 5.02 5.58 -20.38
N LEU A 11 5.07 5.78 -19.05
CA LEU A 11 4.67 4.74 -18.10
C LEU A 11 3.16 4.51 -18.16
N GLU A 12 2.78 3.23 -18.03
CA GLU A 12 1.41 2.72 -18.22
C GLU A 12 0.39 3.38 -17.28
N ASN A 13 0.78 3.67 -16.04
CA ASN A 13 -0.11 4.21 -15.03
C ASN A 13 0.63 5.01 -13.93
N ASN A 14 -0.13 5.71 -13.08
CA ASN A 14 0.40 6.49 -11.97
C ASN A 14 1.18 5.65 -10.95
N PHE A 15 0.78 4.39 -10.73
CA PHE A 15 1.52 3.49 -9.85
C PHE A 15 2.94 3.22 -10.35
N SER A 16 3.09 2.96 -11.65
CA SER A 16 4.39 2.77 -12.30
C SER A 16 5.27 4.02 -12.16
N ARG A 17 4.66 5.22 -12.25
CA ARG A 17 5.35 6.49 -12.01
C ARG A 17 5.87 6.61 -10.58
N LEU A 18 5.07 6.25 -9.58
CA LEU A 18 5.51 6.23 -8.17
C LEU A 18 6.65 5.22 -7.94
N SER A 19 6.52 4.01 -8.46
CA SER A 19 7.58 2.99 -8.36
C SER A 19 8.88 3.46 -9.02
N TYR A 20 8.78 4.12 -10.18
CA TYR A 20 9.92 4.70 -10.88
C TYR A 20 10.56 5.84 -10.07
N MET A 21 9.76 6.74 -9.49
CA MET A 21 10.26 7.82 -8.63
C MET A 21 11.07 7.28 -7.44
N GLN A 22 10.57 6.25 -6.77
CA GLN A 22 11.27 5.62 -5.65
C GLN A 22 12.58 4.96 -6.06
N HIS A 23 12.64 4.35 -7.25
CA HIS A 23 13.89 3.80 -7.79
C HIS A 23 14.99 4.88 -7.92
N PHE A 24 14.62 6.13 -8.24
CA PHE A 24 15.55 7.26 -8.26
C PHE A 24 15.71 7.99 -6.92
N GLY A 25 15.20 7.43 -5.83
CA GLY A 25 15.35 7.97 -4.47
C GLY A 25 14.45 9.16 -4.14
N LEU A 26 13.40 9.41 -4.93
CA LEU A 26 12.38 10.40 -4.58
C LEU A 26 11.49 9.83 -3.46
N PRO A 27 11.05 10.67 -2.50
CA PRO A 27 10.13 10.24 -1.46
C PRO A 27 8.78 9.88 -2.09
N THR A 28 8.25 8.72 -1.73
CA THR A 28 6.95 8.21 -2.17
C THR A 28 6.19 7.63 -0.97
N ARG A 29 4.91 7.30 -1.16
CA ARG A 29 4.07 6.63 -0.16
C ARG A 29 4.18 5.10 -0.20
N LEU A 30 5.22 4.58 -0.84
CA LEU A 30 5.45 3.15 -1.00
C LEU A 30 6.60 2.74 -0.08
N LEU A 31 6.38 1.69 0.71
CA LEU A 31 7.40 1.08 1.54
C LEU A 31 7.81 -0.27 0.92
N ASP A 32 9.11 -0.48 0.72
CA ASP A 32 9.65 -1.74 0.23
C ASP A 32 9.49 -2.84 1.30
N VAL A 33 8.84 -3.95 0.96
CA VAL A 33 8.74 -5.16 1.81
C VAL A 33 9.11 -6.40 0.99
N THR A 34 9.55 -7.48 1.63
CA THR A 34 9.94 -8.72 0.93
C THR A 34 9.34 -9.95 1.59
N THR A 35 8.99 -10.95 0.79
CA THR A 35 8.57 -12.27 1.27
C THR A 35 9.77 -13.19 1.54
N ASN A 36 10.98 -12.80 1.12
CA ASN A 36 12.19 -13.56 1.32
C ASN A 36 12.95 -13.06 2.56
N ALA A 37 12.95 -13.88 3.62
CA ALA A 37 13.63 -13.55 4.87
C ALA A 37 15.14 -13.32 4.72
N LEU A 38 15.79 -13.97 3.75
CA LEU A 38 17.23 -13.77 3.49
C LEU A 38 17.51 -12.43 2.80
N VAL A 39 16.59 -11.96 1.94
CA VAL A 39 16.67 -10.61 1.36
C VAL A 39 16.46 -9.55 2.45
N ALA A 40 15.48 -9.75 3.34
CA ALA A 40 15.30 -8.87 4.49
C ALA A 40 16.56 -8.83 5.39
N LEU A 41 17.18 -9.99 5.61
CA LEU A 41 18.42 -10.10 6.38
C LEU A 41 19.58 -9.37 5.70
N TYR A 42 19.72 -9.47 4.38
CA TYR A 42 20.72 -8.71 3.60
C TYR A 42 20.59 -7.20 3.86
N PHE A 43 19.37 -6.67 3.77
CA PHE A 43 19.12 -5.24 4.01
C PHE A 43 19.37 -4.85 5.47
N ALA A 44 18.97 -5.68 6.44
CA ALA A 44 19.24 -5.43 7.85
C ALA A 44 20.74 -5.47 8.22
N CYS A 45 21.55 -6.17 7.42
CA CYS A 45 23.00 -6.23 7.59
C CYS A 45 23.77 -5.13 6.86
N GLN A 46 23.10 -4.25 6.10
CA GLN A 46 23.78 -3.09 5.51
C GLN A 46 24.35 -2.17 6.59
N SER A 47 25.47 -1.52 6.26
CA SER A 47 26.14 -0.63 7.20
C SER A 47 25.31 0.61 7.45
N HIS A 48 25.08 0.92 8.72
CA HIS A 48 24.37 2.11 9.16
C HIS A 48 25.01 2.66 10.42
N ILE A 49 25.54 3.88 10.33
CA ILE A 49 26.22 4.54 11.43
C ILE A 49 25.21 5.37 12.24
N ASP A 50 25.16 5.14 13.55
CA ASP A 50 24.31 5.90 14.46
C ASP A 50 24.84 7.34 14.69
N SER A 51 24.05 8.16 15.39
CA SER A 51 24.43 9.53 15.73
C SER A 51 25.67 9.66 16.62
N LYS A 52 26.17 8.53 17.16
CA LYS A 52 27.38 8.45 18.00
C LYS A 52 28.59 7.89 17.24
N GLY A 53 28.45 7.60 15.95
CA GLY A 53 29.53 7.09 15.10
C GLY A 53 29.75 5.58 15.19
N ASN A 54 28.85 4.81 15.81
CA ASN A 54 28.95 3.36 15.92
C ASN A 54 28.07 2.68 14.87
N GLU A 55 28.48 1.49 14.43
CA GLU A 55 27.64 0.62 13.61
C GLU A 55 26.40 0.21 14.42
N ALA A 56 25.22 0.55 13.92
CA ALA A 56 23.95 0.24 14.55
C ALA A 56 23.56 -1.22 14.35
N ASP A 57 22.80 -1.80 15.27
CA ASP A 57 22.22 -3.12 15.08
C ASP A 57 21.19 -3.12 13.94
N GLY A 58 21.10 -4.24 13.22
CA GLY A 58 20.08 -4.46 12.20
C GLY A 58 18.77 -4.94 12.83
N ILE A 59 17.64 -4.63 12.21
CA ILE A 59 16.33 -5.12 12.65
C ILE A 59 15.57 -5.65 11.43
N VAL A 60 15.10 -6.89 11.54
CA VAL A 60 14.09 -7.45 10.62
C VAL A 60 12.78 -7.53 11.38
N THR A 61 11.78 -6.77 10.94
CA THR A 61 10.42 -6.83 11.44
C THR A 61 9.61 -7.76 10.56
N MET A 62 8.92 -8.72 11.18
CA MET A 62 8.02 -9.62 10.49
C MET A 62 6.58 -9.23 10.82
N PHE A 63 5.72 -9.37 9.83
CA PHE A 63 4.29 -9.26 10.00
C PHE A 63 3.61 -10.47 9.38
N ILE A 64 2.45 -10.82 9.92
CA ILE A 64 1.57 -11.83 9.34
C ILE A 64 0.38 -11.10 8.76
N SER A 65 0.27 -11.10 7.43
CA SER A 65 -0.98 -10.75 6.77
C SER A 65 -2.00 -11.87 7.02
N ASN A 66 -3.24 -11.49 7.34
CA ASN A 66 -4.38 -12.39 7.39
C ASN A 66 -4.32 -13.56 8.41
N ARG A 67 -4.24 -13.24 9.72
CA ARG A 67 -4.39 -14.26 10.79
C ARG A 67 -5.85 -14.68 11.07
N THR A 68 -6.82 -13.87 10.66
CA THR A 68 -8.26 -14.01 10.99
C THR A 68 -9.23 -13.39 9.95
N GLN A 69 -8.79 -12.98 8.75
CA GLN A 69 -9.67 -12.26 7.84
C GLN A 69 -10.53 -13.22 7.00
N ASN A 70 -11.79 -12.84 6.81
CA ASN A 70 -12.70 -13.49 5.87
C ASN A 70 -12.17 -13.33 4.43
N SER A 71 -12.66 -14.15 3.50
CA SER A 71 -12.26 -14.20 2.08
C SER A 71 -12.32 -12.86 1.32
N ASP A 72 -12.95 -11.83 1.89
CA ASP A 72 -13.29 -10.59 1.19
C ASP A 72 -12.41 -9.38 1.60
N ASP A 73 -11.53 -9.55 2.59
CA ASP A 73 -10.56 -8.53 3.02
C ASP A 73 -9.20 -8.79 2.33
N TYR A 74 -9.06 -8.32 1.10
CA TYR A 74 -7.80 -8.46 0.36
C TYR A 74 -6.76 -7.46 0.87
N THR A 75 -5.75 -7.96 1.59
CA THR A 75 -4.52 -7.20 1.92
C THR A 75 -3.57 -7.10 0.72
N TYR A 76 -3.91 -7.66 -0.43
CA TYR A 76 -3.06 -7.75 -1.62
C TYR A 76 -3.82 -7.24 -2.85
N TYR A 77 -3.22 -6.29 -3.54
CA TYR A 77 -3.72 -5.76 -4.80
C TYR A 77 -2.69 -5.94 -5.92
N SER A 78 -3.20 -6.28 -7.11
CA SER A 78 -2.42 -6.17 -8.34
C SER A 78 -2.11 -4.70 -8.63
N SER A 79 -0.97 -4.43 -9.28
CA SER A 79 -0.62 -3.10 -9.81
C SER A 79 -1.66 -2.50 -10.77
N ARG A 80 -2.63 -3.29 -11.24
CA ARG A 80 -3.76 -2.84 -12.10
C ARG A 80 -5.10 -2.70 -11.37
N SER A 81 -5.12 -2.81 -10.04
CA SER A 81 -6.34 -2.63 -9.26
C SER A 81 -6.79 -1.16 -9.24
N ASP A 82 -8.10 -0.93 -9.31
CA ASP A 82 -8.71 0.40 -9.18
C ASP A 82 -8.26 1.11 -7.89
N THR A 83 -8.18 0.37 -6.77
CA THR A 83 -7.70 0.91 -5.48
C THR A 83 -6.28 1.46 -5.58
N VAL A 84 -5.39 0.74 -6.28
CA VAL A 84 -4.00 1.15 -6.49
C VAL A 84 -3.93 2.40 -7.35
N GLU A 85 -4.76 2.47 -8.39
CA GLU A 85 -4.80 3.63 -9.28
C GLU A 85 -5.33 4.89 -8.58
N ILE A 86 -6.42 4.76 -7.81
CA ILE A 86 -6.99 5.86 -7.03
C ILE A 86 -5.93 6.45 -6.09
N LEU A 87 -5.27 5.60 -5.31
CA LEU A 87 -4.29 6.05 -4.32
C LEU A 87 -3.00 6.55 -4.96
N SER A 88 -2.59 5.98 -6.09
CA SER A 88 -1.45 6.47 -6.85
C SER A 88 -1.74 7.86 -7.43
N THR A 89 -2.95 8.08 -7.94
CA THR A 89 -3.41 9.39 -8.39
C THR A 89 -3.40 10.38 -7.24
N LEU A 90 -4.02 10.05 -6.10
CA LEU A 90 -4.03 10.88 -4.90
C LEU A 90 -2.61 11.24 -4.43
N ALA A 91 -1.66 10.31 -4.49
CA ALA A 91 -0.28 10.58 -4.09
C ALA A 91 0.39 11.64 -4.98
N LEU A 92 0.05 11.68 -6.27
CA LEU A 92 0.59 12.62 -7.26
C LEU A 92 -0.19 13.94 -7.36
N MET A 93 -1.38 14.03 -6.76
CA MET A 93 -2.18 15.26 -6.73
C MET A 93 -1.52 16.36 -5.88
N ASP A 94 -1.90 17.61 -6.17
CA ASP A 94 -1.55 18.78 -5.36
C ASP A 94 -2.01 18.62 -3.90
N GLU A 95 -1.16 19.04 -2.95
CA GLU A 95 -1.39 18.83 -1.52
C GLU A 95 -2.70 19.46 -1.02
N ALA A 96 -3.11 20.62 -1.54
CA ALA A 96 -4.36 21.25 -1.11
C ALA A 96 -5.58 20.43 -1.55
N LYS A 97 -5.60 19.98 -2.80
CA LYS A 97 -6.68 19.13 -3.33
C LYS A 97 -6.74 17.78 -2.62
N LYS A 98 -5.57 17.16 -2.46
CA LYS A 98 -5.39 15.86 -1.80
C LYS A 98 -5.96 15.89 -0.39
N LYS A 99 -5.59 16.91 0.39
CA LYS A 99 -6.10 17.10 1.74
C LYS A 99 -7.63 17.20 1.79
N THR A 100 -8.23 18.01 0.91
CA THR A 100 -9.71 18.14 0.89
C THR A 100 -10.39 16.81 0.57
N ILE A 101 -9.83 16.00 -0.33
CA ILE A 101 -10.37 14.66 -0.61
C ILE A 101 -10.26 13.76 0.62
N TYR A 102 -9.12 13.72 1.30
CA TYR A 102 -8.94 12.93 2.52
C TYR A 102 -9.90 13.35 3.64
N ASP A 103 -10.12 14.66 3.81
CA ASP A 103 -11.07 15.19 4.78
C ASP A 103 -12.52 14.77 4.44
N SER A 104 -12.89 14.79 3.16
CA SER A 104 -14.19 14.30 2.68
C SER A 104 -14.36 12.79 2.92
N ILE A 105 -13.34 11.97 2.63
CA ILE A 105 -13.35 10.52 2.89
C ILE A 105 -13.47 10.24 4.39
N SER A 106 -12.73 10.97 5.22
CA SER A 106 -12.80 10.84 6.69
C SER A 106 -14.18 11.19 7.23
N SER A 107 -14.79 12.27 6.73
CA SER A 107 -16.16 12.66 7.05
C SER A 107 -17.18 11.60 6.63
N TYR A 108 -17.04 11.06 5.42
CA TYR A 108 -17.86 9.95 4.92
C TYR A 108 -17.75 8.73 5.84
N ASN A 109 -16.54 8.28 6.17
CA ASN A 109 -16.35 7.11 7.03
C ASN A 109 -16.97 7.31 8.42
N LYS A 110 -16.84 8.50 9.01
CA LYS A 110 -17.52 8.84 10.28
C LYS A 110 -19.06 8.77 10.18
N LYS A 111 -19.65 9.27 9.10
CA LYS A 111 -21.10 9.18 8.85
C LYS A 111 -21.54 7.72 8.72
N ILE A 112 -20.76 6.91 8.01
CA ILE A 112 -21.03 5.48 7.83
C ILE A 112 -20.92 4.72 9.15
N ASP A 113 -19.87 4.95 9.94
CA ASP A 113 -19.67 4.30 11.24
C ASP A 113 -20.78 4.69 12.24
N ALA A 114 -21.26 5.94 12.20
CA ALA A 114 -22.39 6.37 13.01
C ALA A 114 -23.71 5.71 12.60
N LEU A 115 -23.88 5.41 11.31
CA LEU A 115 -25.05 4.73 10.76
C LEU A 115 -25.02 3.22 11.03
N LEU A 116 -23.85 2.60 10.86
CA LEU A 116 -23.61 1.17 11.00
C LEU A 116 -23.03 0.87 12.39
N LYS A 117 -23.92 0.60 13.36
CA LYS A 117 -23.54 0.02 14.65
C LYS A 117 -22.78 -1.31 14.44
N GLU A 118 -21.94 -1.72 15.40
CA GLU A 118 -20.98 -2.86 15.27
C GLU A 118 -21.54 -4.13 14.60
N ASP A 119 -22.80 -4.50 14.86
CA ASP A 119 -23.45 -5.69 14.29
C ASP A 119 -23.84 -5.60 12.79
N LYS A 120 -23.78 -4.41 12.17
CA LYS A 120 -24.28 -4.16 10.80
C LYS A 120 -23.18 -3.93 9.75
N ASN A 121 -21.92 -4.19 10.06
CA ASN A 121 -20.82 -4.02 9.10
C ASN A 121 -20.97 -4.86 7.81
N HIS A 122 -21.57 -6.05 7.91
CA HIS A 122 -21.90 -6.91 6.76
C HIS A 122 -22.87 -6.27 5.76
N LEU A 123 -23.71 -5.32 6.22
CA LEU A 123 -24.67 -4.62 5.38
C LEU A 123 -23.97 -3.65 4.42
N TYR A 124 -22.85 -3.04 4.82
CA TYR A 124 -22.06 -2.18 3.93
C TYR A 124 -21.53 -2.94 2.74
N HIS A 125 -20.90 -4.10 2.99
CA HIS A 125 -20.36 -4.94 1.94
C HIS A 125 -21.46 -5.36 0.96
N SER A 126 -22.60 -5.82 1.50
CA SER A 126 -23.71 -6.26 0.66
C SER A 126 -24.33 -5.11 -0.15
N TRP A 127 -24.51 -3.93 0.46
CA TRP A 127 -24.96 -2.72 -0.23
C TRP A 127 -23.98 -2.32 -1.35
N TYR A 128 -22.68 -2.32 -1.08
CA TYR A 128 -21.67 -1.94 -2.07
C TYR A 128 -21.63 -2.93 -3.24
N MET A 129 -21.76 -4.23 -2.96
CA MET A 129 -21.84 -5.27 -3.99
C MET A 129 -23.09 -5.14 -4.87
N ASP A 130 -24.20 -4.67 -4.30
CA ASP A 130 -25.41 -4.33 -5.07
C ASP A 130 -25.20 -3.07 -5.93
N LEU A 131 -24.53 -2.05 -5.38
CA LEU A 131 -24.18 -0.82 -6.10
C LEU A 131 -23.31 -1.10 -7.35
N VAL A 132 -22.37 -2.05 -7.26
CA VAL A 132 -21.57 -2.51 -8.41
C VAL A 132 -22.28 -3.53 -9.30
N LYS A 133 -23.56 -3.81 -9.05
CA LYS A 133 -24.40 -4.74 -9.81
C LYS A 133 -23.86 -6.17 -9.84
N GLN A 134 -23.24 -6.61 -8.75
CA GLN A 134 -22.80 -8.01 -8.61
C GLN A 134 -23.91 -8.94 -8.10
N PHE A 135 -24.95 -8.39 -7.45
CA PHE A 135 -26.11 -9.18 -7.05
C PHE A 135 -27.15 -9.32 -8.17
N PRO A 136 -27.93 -10.42 -8.17
CA PRO A 136 -29.11 -10.55 -9.02
C PRO A 136 -30.11 -9.43 -8.73
N GLU A 137 -30.87 -9.00 -9.74
CA GLU A 137 -31.97 -8.04 -9.56
C GLU A 137 -32.90 -8.49 -8.42
N GLY A 138 -33.25 -7.57 -7.52
CA GLY A 138 -34.14 -7.86 -6.40
C GLY A 138 -33.52 -7.83 -4.99
N TYR A 139 -32.23 -7.50 -4.83
CA TYR A 139 -31.58 -7.48 -3.51
C TYR A 139 -32.28 -6.53 -2.54
N TYR A 140 -32.55 -5.29 -2.99
CA TYR A 140 -33.24 -4.29 -2.17
C TYR A 140 -34.60 -4.77 -1.68
N GLU A 141 -35.38 -5.43 -2.53
CA GLU A 141 -36.72 -5.92 -2.25
C GLU A 141 -36.74 -6.94 -1.12
N GLN A 142 -35.69 -7.78 -1.04
CA GLN A 142 -35.50 -8.82 -0.02
C GLN A 142 -35.14 -8.26 1.37
N LEU A 143 -34.74 -6.99 1.46
CA LEU A 143 -34.34 -6.37 2.72
C LEU A 143 -35.55 -6.11 3.65
N SER A 144 -35.29 -6.25 4.96
CA SER A 144 -36.24 -5.84 6.01
C SER A 144 -36.50 -4.32 5.97
N GLY A 145 -37.61 -3.86 6.56
CA GLY A 145 -37.95 -2.43 6.58
C GLY A 145 -36.91 -1.54 7.27
N GLU A 146 -36.20 -2.05 8.27
CA GLU A 146 -35.09 -1.32 8.90
C GLU A 146 -33.84 -1.31 8.01
N SER A 147 -33.50 -2.45 7.40
CA SER A 147 -32.38 -2.57 6.48
C SER A 147 -32.54 -1.70 5.23
N LYS A 148 -33.77 -1.55 4.71
CA LYS A 148 -34.09 -0.63 3.60
C LYS A 148 -33.78 0.82 3.95
N LYS A 149 -34.20 1.28 5.13
CA LYS A 149 -33.87 2.63 5.60
C LYS A 149 -32.36 2.84 5.69
N THR A 150 -31.62 1.86 6.20
CA THR A 150 -30.16 1.93 6.25
C THR A 150 -29.56 1.96 4.84
N TYR A 151 -30.04 1.12 3.93
CA TYR A 151 -29.61 1.10 2.52
C TYR A 151 -29.85 2.46 1.84
N ASP A 152 -31.02 3.06 2.01
CA ASP A 152 -31.36 4.36 1.44
C ASP A 152 -30.42 5.46 2.00
N SER A 153 -30.17 5.43 3.31
CA SER A 153 -29.21 6.35 3.93
C SER A 153 -27.77 6.13 3.45
N LEU A 154 -27.35 4.89 3.18
CA LEU A 154 -26.05 4.59 2.57
C LEU A 154 -25.94 5.20 1.17
N ASN A 155 -26.99 5.07 0.35
CA ASN A 155 -27.06 5.70 -0.97
C ASN A 155 -26.95 7.22 -0.89
N ASP A 156 -27.68 7.87 0.03
CA ASP A 156 -27.62 9.32 0.20
C ASP A 156 -26.21 9.78 0.59
N ILE A 157 -25.61 9.13 1.59
CA ILE A 157 -24.26 9.45 2.07
C ILE A 157 -23.21 9.20 0.97
N TYR A 158 -23.37 8.13 0.19
CA TYR A 158 -22.48 7.81 -0.93
C TYR A 158 -22.60 8.82 -2.06
N ASN A 159 -23.81 9.18 -2.46
CA ASN A 159 -24.04 10.13 -3.54
C ASN A 159 -23.50 11.53 -3.17
N ASP A 160 -23.63 11.95 -1.91
CA ASP A 160 -23.08 13.20 -1.37
C ASP A 160 -21.56 13.31 -1.60
N ILE A 161 -20.79 12.29 -1.22
CA ILE A 161 -19.33 12.28 -1.47
C ILE A 161 -19.01 12.05 -2.95
N ASN A 162 -19.69 11.13 -3.63
CA ASN A 162 -19.34 10.73 -4.99
C ASN A 162 -19.57 11.87 -5.98
N GLN A 163 -20.55 12.74 -5.74
CA GLN A 163 -20.87 13.91 -6.56
C GLN A 163 -20.16 15.19 -6.09
N SER A 164 -19.41 15.15 -5.00
CA SER A 164 -18.62 16.29 -4.53
C SER A 164 -17.62 16.76 -5.58
N TYR A 165 -17.33 18.07 -5.61
CA TYR A 165 -16.41 18.66 -6.57
C TYR A 165 -15.02 18.01 -6.49
N GLU A 166 -14.58 17.69 -5.29
CA GLU A 166 -13.28 17.10 -4.97
C GLU A 166 -13.15 15.70 -5.58
N VAL A 167 -14.15 14.85 -5.39
CA VAL A 167 -14.17 13.49 -5.94
C VAL A 167 -14.35 13.49 -7.46
N GLN A 168 -15.15 14.41 -7.99
CA GLN A 168 -15.25 14.59 -9.45
C GLN A 168 -13.91 15.01 -10.08
N CYS A 169 -13.13 15.85 -9.39
CA CYS A 169 -11.76 16.15 -9.80
C CYS A 169 -10.86 14.91 -9.76
N LEU A 170 -10.97 14.08 -8.72
CA LEU A 170 -10.23 12.83 -8.63
C LEU A 170 -10.56 11.91 -9.81
N TYR A 171 -11.84 11.71 -10.14
CA TYR A 171 -12.24 10.93 -11.31
C TYR A 171 -11.66 11.49 -12.61
N HIS A 172 -11.66 12.81 -12.76
CA HIS A 172 -11.09 13.45 -13.94
C HIS A 172 -9.58 13.19 -14.06
N ASP A 173 -8.85 13.30 -12.95
CA ASP A 173 -7.41 13.06 -12.92
C ASP A 173 -7.07 11.57 -13.19
N ILE A 174 -7.86 10.63 -12.65
CA ILE A 174 -7.72 9.19 -12.94
C ILE A 174 -8.00 8.93 -14.42
N LYS A 175 -9.15 9.37 -14.94
CA LYS A 175 -9.56 9.17 -16.34
C LYS A 175 -8.59 9.81 -17.34
N ARG A 176 -7.95 10.93 -16.96
CA ARG A 176 -6.91 11.56 -17.79
C ARG A 176 -5.69 10.64 -17.95
N ASP A 177 -5.39 9.82 -16.95
CA ASP A 177 -4.28 8.88 -17.00
C ASP A 177 -4.64 7.55 -17.65
N THR A 178 -5.71 6.90 -17.17
CA THR A 178 -6.08 5.55 -17.61
C THR A 178 -6.94 5.53 -18.88
N GLY A 179 -7.50 6.67 -19.28
CA GLY A 179 -8.46 6.82 -20.38
C GLY A 179 -9.90 6.44 -20.01
N TYR A 180 -10.10 5.51 -19.09
CA TYR A 180 -11.42 5.13 -18.58
C TYR A 180 -11.34 4.72 -17.10
N PHE A 181 -12.35 5.15 -16.35
CA PHE A 181 -12.56 4.74 -14.96
C PHE A 181 -14.05 4.86 -14.67
N ALA A 182 -14.63 3.87 -14.00
CA ALA A 182 -16.02 3.97 -13.54
C ALA A 182 -16.11 5.00 -12.42
N ASP A 183 -17.15 5.83 -12.38
CA ASP A 183 -17.36 6.81 -11.30
C ASP A 183 -17.88 6.13 -10.01
N LEU A 184 -17.15 5.10 -9.59
CA LEU A 184 -17.48 4.22 -8.50
C LEU A 184 -16.20 3.89 -7.74
N ILE A 185 -16.13 4.41 -6.51
CA ILE A 185 -15.03 4.19 -5.56
C ILE A 185 -15.59 3.57 -4.29
N ASN A 186 -14.88 2.60 -3.72
CA ASN A 186 -15.13 2.15 -2.35
C ASN A 186 -14.33 3.03 -1.37
N PHE A 187 -14.95 4.09 -0.85
CA PHE A 187 -14.24 5.04 0.03
C PHE A 187 -13.80 4.43 1.37
N ARG A 188 -14.44 3.34 1.84
CA ARG A 188 -14.02 2.66 3.08
C ARG A 188 -12.68 1.94 2.93
N THR A 189 -12.32 1.48 1.74
CA THR A 189 -11.09 0.70 1.55
C THR A 189 -9.86 1.57 1.33
N LEU A 190 -10.02 2.87 1.07
CA LEU A 190 -8.92 3.76 0.69
C LEU A 190 -8.03 4.23 1.85
N LEU A 191 -8.45 4.06 3.10
CA LEU A 191 -7.69 4.54 4.27
C LEU A 191 -6.88 3.46 4.97
N HIS A 192 -6.65 2.32 4.30
CA HIS A 192 -6.03 1.15 4.92
C HIS A 192 -4.80 0.67 4.17
N PRO A 193 -3.73 0.28 4.87
CA PRO A 193 -2.49 -0.14 4.26
C PRO A 193 -2.69 -1.51 3.62
N PHE A 194 -2.13 -1.68 2.42
CA PHE A 194 -2.20 -2.94 1.67
C PHE A 194 -0.92 -3.17 0.88
N PHE A 195 -0.68 -4.42 0.55
CA PHE A 195 0.42 -4.84 -0.29
C PHE A 195 0.05 -4.72 -1.76
N VAL A 196 0.99 -4.22 -2.56
CA VAL A 196 0.87 -4.11 -4.00
C VAL A 196 1.96 -4.92 -4.65
N GLU A 197 1.54 -5.78 -5.58
CA GLU A 197 2.47 -6.51 -6.42
C GLU A 197 3.17 -5.57 -7.40
N PRO A 198 4.49 -5.69 -7.58
CA PRO A 198 5.22 -4.88 -8.54
C PRO A 198 4.75 -5.19 -9.97
N SER A 199 4.81 -4.19 -10.84
CA SER A 199 4.66 -4.42 -12.29
C SER A 199 5.77 -5.35 -12.78
N LEU A 200 5.47 -6.23 -13.75
CA LEU A 200 6.42 -7.19 -14.33
C LEU A 200 7.70 -6.56 -14.92
N ASN A 201 7.70 -5.24 -15.15
CA ASN A 201 8.83 -4.52 -15.74
C ASN A 201 9.90 -4.06 -14.72
N ASN A 202 9.75 -4.41 -13.44
CA ASN A 202 10.70 -4.02 -12.40
C ASN A 202 11.59 -5.20 -11.98
N GLU A 203 12.69 -5.42 -12.71
CA GLU A 203 13.65 -6.51 -12.45
C GLU A 203 14.24 -6.44 -11.04
N ARG A 204 14.49 -5.24 -10.50
CA ARG A 204 14.96 -5.03 -9.12
C ARG A 204 13.98 -5.61 -8.11
N LEU A 205 12.69 -5.29 -8.23
CA LEU A 205 11.69 -5.78 -7.28
C LEU A 205 11.48 -7.29 -7.40
N GLN A 206 11.53 -7.85 -8.61
CA GLN A 206 11.47 -9.30 -8.81
C GLN A 206 12.65 -10.00 -8.13
N ALA A 207 13.87 -9.50 -8.34
CA ALA A 207 15.08 -10.04 -7.72
C ALA A 207 15.03 -9.99 -6.19
N GLN A 208 14.37 -8.97 -5.63
CA GLN A 208 14.21 -8.80 -4.18
C GLN A 208 13.03 -9.58 -3.60
N SER A 209 12.26 -10.33 -4.42
CA SER A 209 10.96 -10.90 -4.02
C SER A 209 10.08 -9.84 -3.35
N GLY A 210 10.13 -8.63 -3.91
CA GLY A 210 9.65 -7.40 -3.31
C GLY A 210 8.18 -7.14 -3.61
N PHE A 211 7.50 -6.60 -2.62
CA PHE A 211 6.18 -5.98 -2.72
C PHE A 211 6.31 -4.55 -2.21
N PHE A 212 5.33 -3.71 -2.56
CA PHE A 212 5.18 -2.43 -1.90
C PHE A 212 4.08 -2.52 -0.86
N LEU A 213 4.31 -2.02 0.34
CA LEU A 213 3.24 -1.61 1.23
C LEU A 213 2.85 -0.18 0.86
N PHE A 214 1.61 0.02 0.41
CA PHE A 214 1.09 1.35 0.11
C PHE A 214 0.60 1.99 1.41
N GLU A 215 1.15 3.15 1.75
CA GLU A 215 0.71 3.95 2.90
C GLU A 215 -0.38 4.95 2.45
N PRO A 216 -1.65 4.74 2.85
CA PRO A 216 -2.74 5.59 2.41
C PRO A 216 -2.98 6.81 3.31
N TYR A 217 -2.34 6.88 4.48
CA TYR A 217 -2.68 7.85 5.51
C TYR A 217 -2.30 9.27 5.11
N ASP A 218 -3.19 10.23 5.39
CA ASP A 218 -2.87 11.64 5.35
C ASP A 218 -2.36 12.06 6.73
N GLY A 219 -1.07 12.41 6.81
CA GLY A 219 -0.41 12.83 8.04
C GLY A 219 -1.01 14.08 8.70
N THR A 220 -1.94 14.77 8.03
CA THR A 220 -2.67 15.92 8.60
C THR A 220 -3.95 15.53 9.34
N SER A 221 -4.54 14.37 9.05
CA SER A 221 -5.89 14.00 9.52
C SER A 221 -5.91 12.77 10.43
N CYS A 222 -4.80 12.02 10.54
CA CYS A 222 -4.68 10.82 11.37
C CYS A 222 -3.61 10.97 12.47
N SER A 223 -3.94 10.57 13.71
CA SER A 223 -2.95 10.45 14.77
C SER A 223 -2.13 9.17 14.61
N LEU A 224 -0.88 9.17 15.09
CA LEU A 224 -0.02 7.97 15.08
C LEU A 224 -0.67 6.78 15.80
N GLU A 225 -1.43 7.04 16.86
CA GLU A 225 -2.16 6.00 17.59
C GLU A 225 -3.26 5.35 16.73
N SER A 226 -4.01 6.15 15.96
CA SER A 226 -5.03 5.64 15.05
C SER A 226 -4.41 4.80 13.92
N ILE A 227 -3.26 5.23 13.41
CA ILE A 227 -2.50 4.52 12.38
C ILE A 227 -2.02 3.17 12.93
N HIS A 228 -1.40 3.17 14.11
CA HIS A 228 -0.93 1.94 14.75
C HIS A 228 -2.08 0.95 15.00
N ASN A 229 -3.22 1.43 15.53
CA ASN A 229 -4.38 0.58 15.76
C ASN A 229 -4.92 -0.02 14.45
N ASP A 230 -4.99 0.77 13.38
CA ASP A 230 -5.44 0.28 12.07
C ASP A 230 -4.49 -0.76 11.47
N ILE A 231 -3.17 -0.51 11.54
CA ILE A 231 -2.15 -1.47 11.14
C ILE A 231 -2.27 -2.75 11.98
N ASP A 232 -2.30 -2.66 13.31
CA ASP A 232 -2.34 -3.82 14.20
C ASP A 232 -3.61 -4.67 14.01
N ASN A 233 -4.74 -4.03 13.70
CA ASN A 233 -6.00 -4.72 13.41
C ASN A 233 -5.95 -5.52 12.09
N LYS A 234 -5.13 -5.10 11.11
CA LYS A 234 -5.10 -5.70 9.76
C LYS A 234 -3.87 -6.55 9.49
N VAL A 235 -2.77 -6.19 10.12
CA VAL A 235 -1.45 -6.76 9.94
C VAL A 235 -0.93 -7.13 11.32
N SER A 236 -0.80 -8.43 11.59
CA SER A 236 -0.35 -8.88 12.91
C SER A 236 1.16 -8.72 13.02
N LEU A 237 1.59 -7.65 13.72
CA LEU A 237 2.99 -7.40 14.07
C LEU A 237 3.44 -8.17 15.31
N TYR A 238 2.49 -8.82 16.02
CA TYR A 238 2.72 -9.46 17.30
C TYR A 238 2.46 -10.98 17.25
N ASN A 239 3.29 -11.74 17.98
CA ASN A 239 3.09 -13.18 18.16
C ASN A 239 1.90 -13.47 19.12
N ARG A 240 1.64 -14.76 19.40
CA ARG A 240 0.53 -15.17 20.28
C ARG A 240 0.64 -14.63 21.72
N ASP A 241 1.84 -14.24 22.13
CA ASP A 241 2.14 -13.71 23.46
C ASP A 241 2.16 -12.17 23.48
N SER A 242 1.60 -11.51 22.46
CA SER A 242 1.62 -10.05 22.28
C SER A 242 3.03 -9.44 22.24
N LYS A 243 4.03 -10.20 21.77
CA LYS A 243 5.39 -9.69 21.57
C LYS A 243 5.65 -9.39 20.09
N PRO A 244 6.30 -8.26 19.75
CA PRO A 244 6.58 -7.92 18.37
C PRO A 244 7.46 -9.00 17.73
N ILE A 245 7.11 -9.40 16.51
CA ILE A 245 7.87 -10.40 15.75
C ILE A 245 9.04 -9.67 15.09
N LYS A 246 10.17 -9.60 15.80
CA LYS A 246 11.39 -8.98 15.30
C LYS A 246 12.62 -9.84 15.55
N LEU A 247 13.55 -9.80 14.60
CA LEU A 247 14.90 -10.33 14.73
C LEU A 247 15.87 -9.16 14.82
N VAL A 248 16.69 -9.14 15.88
CA VAL A 248 17.77 -8.17 16.06
C VAL A 248 19.07 -8.81 15.59
N ILE A 249 19.80 -8.12 14.72
CA ILE A 249 21.07 -8.54 14.18
C ILE A 249 22.16 -7.69 14.84
N PRO A 250 22.98 -8.26 15.74
CA PRO A 250 24.07 -7.54 16.36
C PRO A 250 25.01 -6.96 15.29
N SER A 251 25.38 -5.69 15.43
CA SER A 251 26.31 -4.96 14.55
C SER A 251 27.57 -5.76 14.23
N GLY A 252 28.16 -6.43 15.22
CA GLY A 252 29.37 -7.26 15.06
C GLY A 252 29.23 -8.47 14.13
N ASN A 253 28.01 -8.96 13.87
CA ASN A 253 27.77 -10.15 13.07
C ASN A 253 27.39 -9.83 11.61
N LYS A 254 27.08 -8.57 11.29
CA LYS A 254 26.56 -8.16 9.97
C LYS A 254 27.47 -8.59 8.82
N GLN A 255 28.79 -8.34 8.95
CA GLN A 255 29.77 -8.64 7.90
C GLN A 255 29.89 -10.14 7.61
N GLN A 256 29.86 -10.97 8.66
CA GLN A 256 29.89 -12.42 8.49
C GLN A 256 28.61 -12.91 7.79
N ILE A 257 27.45 -12.40 8.20
CA ILE A 257 26.16 -12.77 7.59
C ILE A 257 26.14 -12.39 6.11
N LEU A 258 26.57 -11.18 5.74
CA LEU A 258 26.64 -10.77 4.33
C LEU A 258 27.52 -11.69 3.50
N LYS A 259 28.66 -12.14 4.05
CA LYS A 259 29.56 -13.07 3.38
C LYS A 259 28.90 -14.44 3.17
N GLU A 260 28.20 -14.96 4.18
CA GLU A 260 27.49 -16.24 4.07
C GLU A 260 26.32 -16.17 3.08
N LEU A 261 25.58 -15.05 3.07
CA LEU A 261 24.52 -14.77 2.11
C LEU A 261 25.03 -14.77 0.66
N ASP A 262 26.17 -14.12 0.42
CA ASP A 262 26.80 -14.09 -0.89
C ASP A 262 27.25 -15.49 -1.33
N GLN A 263 28.02 -16.18 -0.48
CA GLN A 263 28.68 -17.44 -0.84
C GLN A 263 27.75 -18.66 -0.90
N SER A 264 26.72 -18.71 -0.05
CA SER A 264 25.87 -19.91 0.08
C SER A 264 24.51 -19.75 -0.57
N PHE A 265 24.04 -18.52 -0.77
CA PHE A 265 22.69 -18.22 -1.24
C PHE A 265 22.65 -17.28 -2.45
N GLU A 266 23.80 -16.78 -2.92
CA GLU A 266 23.90 -15.82 -4.03
C GLU A 266 23.10 -14.53 -3.79
N ILE A 267 22.95 -14.13 -2.52
CA ILE A 267 22.25 -12.91 -2.13
C ILE A 267 23.28 -11.81 -1.90
N ASN A 268 23.45 -10.94 -2.90
CA ASN A 268 24.42 -9.87 -2.90
C ASN A 268 23.91 -8.64 -3.68
N GLN A 269 24.73 -7.59 -3.76
CA GLN A 269 24.32 -6.35 -4.42
C GLN A 269 24.02 -6.55 -5.92
N ALA A 270 24.78 -7.39 -6.62
CA ALA A 270 24.58 -7.62 -8.05
C ALA A 270 23.30 -8.39 -8.34
N THR A 271 22.95 -9.37 -7.49
CA THR A 271 21.73 -10.15 -7.67
C THR A 271 20.49 -9.37 -7.25
N LEU A 272 20.55 -8.55 -6.19
CA LEU A 272 19.42 -7.75 -5.73
C LEU A 272 19.21 -6.44 -6.50
N PHE A 273 20.24 -5.94 -7.17
CA PHE A 273 20.20 -4.74 -8.00
C PHE A 273 20.80 -5.04 -9.38
N PRO A 274 20.03 -5.61 -10.32
CA PRO A 274 20.53 -6.09 -11.60
C PRO A 274 20.92 -4.98 -12.59
N ASP A 275 20.88 -3.71 -12.17
CA ASP A 275 21.33 -2.59 -12.98
C ASP A 275 22.81 -2.74 -13.35
N LYS A 276 23.14 -2.45 -14.61
CA LYS A 276 24.51 -2.62 -15.15
C LYS A 276 25.59 -1.95 -14.28
N GLU A 277 25.28 -0.80 -13.69
CA GLU A 277 26.18 -0.06 -12.81
C GLU A 277 26.43 -0.77 -11.47
N ASN A 278 25.39 -1.33 -10.86
CA ASN A 278 25.47 -2.08 -9.60
C ASN A 278 26.23 -3.39 -9.80
N VAL A 279 25.93 -4.12 -10.89
CA VAL A 279 26.63 -5.35 -11.26
C VAL A 279 28.12 -5.07 -11.53
N ALA A 280 28.45 -4.02 -12.29
CA ALA A 280 29.84 -3.65 -12.57
C ALA A 280 30.59 -3.23 -11.29
N SER A 281 29.94 -2.50 -10.39
CA SER A 281 30.52 -2.08 -9.12
C SER A 281 30.82 -3.27 -8.21
N TYR A 282 29.92 -4.25 -8.16
CA TYR A 282 30.14 -5.50 -7.42
C TYR A 282 31.32 -6.30 -8.00
N ILE A 283 31.39 -6.46 -9.32
CA ILE A 283 32.51 -7.17 -9.97
C ILE A 283 33.84 -6.50 -9.62
N LYS A 284 33.93 -5.17 -9.75
CA LYS A 284 35.16 -4.41 -9.47
C LYS A 284 35.66 -4.56 -8.02
N ASN A 285 34.75 -4.71 -7.06
CA ASN A 285 35.12 -4.76 -5.64
C ASN A 285 35.48 -6.18 -5.17
N ASN A 286 35.09 -7.22 -5.93
CA ASN A 286 35.24 -8.62 -5.53
C ASN A 286 36.15 -9.44 -6.46
N PHE A 287 36.58 -8.90 -7.61
CA PHE A 287 37.53 -9.49 -8.57
C PHE A 287 38.60 -8.48 -8.97
#